data_AF-A0A1V5MS70-F1
#
_entry.id   AF-A0A1V5MS70-F1
#
_cell.length_a   1.000
_cell.length_b   1.000
_cell.length_c   1.000
_cell.angle_alpha   90.00
_cell.angle_beta   90.00
_cell.angle_gamma   90.00
#
_symmetry.space_group_name_H-M   'P 1'
#
loop_
_entity.id
_entity.type
_entity.pdbx_description
1 polymer ?
#
loop_
_entity_poly.entity_id
_entity_poly.type
_entity_poly.pdbx_seq_one_letter_code
_entity_poly.pdbx_strand_id
1 'polypeptide(L)'
;MGRVVLSLDTLDGFLDVDLWDNYSPAYAEEYVIIEAQSVSGQFINAASEYVFEGGKFEVVYQPDRVILTHFQGEPRCTEYPLADFNKDCQVNLIDLAIMAQEWLDCNLEPSGYCPGMLPM
;
A
#
# COMPACT_ATOMS: atom_id res chain seq x y z
N MET A 1 -16.30 -7.19 -1.07
CA MET A 1 -17.43 -6.95 -2.00
C MET A 1 -18.09 -5.62 -1.62
N GLY A 2 -17.68 -4.52 -2.25
CA GLY A 2 -18.20 -3.18 -1.98
C GLY A 2 -19.57 -2.93 -2.60
N ARG A 3 -20.44 -2.19 -1.90
CA ARG A 3 -21.78 -1.81 -2.36
C ARG A 3 -21.69 -0.53 -3.19
N VAL A 4 -21.74 -0.65 -4.52
CA VAL A 4 -21.88 0.50 -5.42
C VAL A 4 -23.33 0.98 -5.37
N VAL A 5 -23.57 2.22 -4.97
CA VAL A 5 -24.88 2.87 -5.08
C VAL A 5 -24.86 3.67 -6.38
N LEU A 6 -25.51 3.16 -7.43
CA LEU A 6 -25.67 3.87 -8.69
C LEU A 6 -26.87 4.81 -8.58
N SER A 7 -26.62 6.12 -8.54
CA SER A 7 -27.68 7.09 -8.87
C SER A 7 -27.67 7.25 -10.39
N LEU A 8 -28.64 6.59 -11.05
CA LEU A 8 -29.02 6.70 -12.47
C LEU A 8 -27.97 7.39 -13.38
N ASP A 9 -26.92 6.65 -13.77
CA ASP A 9 -25.95 7.02 -14.81
C ASP A 9 -24.64 7.67 -14.35
N THR A 10 -24.49 8.11 -13.09
CA THR A 10 -23.21 8.70 -12.62
C THR A 10 -22.59 7.91 -11.49
N LEU A 11 -21.29 7.66 -11.65
CA LEU A 11 -20.43 7.02 -10.68
C LEU A 11 -19.90 8.11 -9.73
N ASP A 12 -20.41 8.12 -8.50
CA ASP A 12 -20.14 9.14 -7.46
C ASP A 12 -19.80 8.50 -6.09
N GLY A 13 -19.44 7.22 -6.09
CA GLY A 13 -19.11 6.45 -4.90
C GLY A 13 -17.62 6.41 -4.56
N PHE A 14 -17.29 5.61 -3.55
CA PHE A 14 -15.93 5.23 -3.20
C PHE A 14 -15.64 3.83 -3.72
N LEU A 15 -14.44 3.63 -4.25
CA LEU A 15 -13.88 2.33 -4.55
C LEU A 15 -13.19 1.77 -3.31
N ASP A 16 -13.41 0.48 -3.03
CA ASP A 16 -12.74 -0.24 -1.95
C ASP A 16 -12.34 -1.62 -2.46
N VAL A 17 -11.03 -1.93 -2.43
CA VAL A 17 -10.45 -3.14 -3.01
C VAL A 17 -9.61 -3.86 -1.97
N ASP A 18 -9.90 -5.14 -1.78
CA ASP A 18 -9.12 -6.06 -0.98
C ASP A 18 -8.58 -7.19 -1.86
N LEU A 19 -7.32 -7.59 -1.63
CA LEU A 19 -6.73 -8.79 -2.21
C LEU A 19 -6.77 -9.91 -1.17
N TRP A 20 -7.41 -11.04 -1.50
CA TRP A 20 -7.59 -12.18 -0.59
C TRP A 20 -6.57 -13.28 -0.85
N ASP A 21 -6.35 -14.15 0.15
CA ASP A 21 -5.54 -15.36 0.05
C ASP A 21 -4.10 -15.15 -0.47
N ASN A 22 -3.46 -14.05 -0.09
CA ASN A 22 -2.15 -13.63 -0.57
C ASN A 22 -2.07 -13.50 -2.11
N TYR A 23 -3.20 -13.28 -2.77
CA TYR A 23 -3.24 -13.05 -4.20
C TYR A 23 -2.50 -11.75 -4.54
N SER A 24 -1.60 -11.82 -5.51
CA SER A 24 -0.87 -10.68 -6.05
C SER A 24 -1.07 -10.65 -7.56
N PRO A 25 -1.88 -9.72 -8.07
CA PRO A 25 -2.08 -9.56 -9.51
C PRO A 25 -0.78 -9.35 -10.27
N ALA A 26 -0.69 -9.88 -11.49
CA ALA A 26 0.40 -9.49 -12.38
C ALA A 26 0.14 -8.10 -12.98
N TYR A 27 1.21 -7.40 -13.37
CA TYR A 27 1.11 -6.06 -13.98
C TYR A 27 0.20 -6.03 -15.22
N ALA A 28 0.13 -7.12 -15.99
CA ALA A 28 -0.68 -7.21 -17.20
C ALA A 28 -2.12 -7.73 -16.96
N GLU A 29 -2.49 -8.07 -15.72
CA GLU A 29 -3.83 -8.52 -15.41
C GLU A 29 -4.81 -7.33 -15.32
N GLU A 30 -6.03 -7.56 -15.83
CA GLU A 30 -7.11 -6.58 -15.87
C GLU A 30 -8.35 -7.14 -15.20
N TYR A 31 -9.05 -6.30 -14.44
CA TYR A 31 -10.29 -6.64 -13.75
C TYR A 31 -11.37 -5.64 -14.10
N VAL A 32 -12.40 -6.09 -14.82
CA VAL A 32 -13.60 -5.29 -15.06
C VAL A 32 -14.45 -5.30 -13.79
N ILE A 33 -14.51 -4.17 -13.10
CA ILE A 33 -15.28 -4.04 -11.84
C ILE A 33 -16.70 -3.52 -12.06
N ILE A 34 -16.93 -2.87 -13.20
CA ILE A 34 -18.24 -2.40 -13.64
C ILE A 34 -18.35 -2.66 -15.14
N GLU A 35 -19.49 -3.20 -15.57
CA GLU A 35 -19.90 -3.33 -16.96
C GLU A 35 -21.34 -2.82 -17.08
N ALA A 36 -21.59 -1.86 -17.96
CA ALA A 36 -22.88 -1.17 -18.10
C ALA A 36 -23.08 -0.67 -19.54
N GLN A 37 -24.32 -0.29 -19.89
CA GLN A 37 -24.61 0.31 -21.20
C GLN A 37 -23.93 1.67 -21.40
N SER A 38 -23.79 2.42 -20.31
CA SER A 38 -23.06 3.68 -20.27
C SER A 38 -22.52 3.93 -18.86
N VAL A 39 -21.27 4.36 -18.77
CA VAL A 39 -20.61 4.83 -17.55
C VAL A 39 -20.32 6.32 -17.70
N SER A 40 -20.74 7.10 -16.71
CA SER A 40 -20.37 8.51 -16.56
C SER A 40 -19.88 8.75 -15.13
N GLY A 41 -18.99 9.72 -14.93
CA GLY A 41 -18.39 10.00 -13.62
C GLY A 41 -17.20 9.11 -13.28
N GLN A 42 -16.71 9.25 -12.04
CA GLN A 42 -15.52 8.58 -11.51
C GLN A 42 -15.67 8.35 -10.00
N PHE A 43 -15.01 7.32 -9.47
CA PHE A 43 -14.95 7.13 -8.03
C PHE A 43 -14.24 8.30 -7.38
N ILE A 44 -14.81 8.82 -6.29
CA ILE A 44 -14.31 10.02 -5.59
C ILE A 44 -12.84 9.85 -5.16
N ASN A 45 -12.46 8.64 -4.76
CA ASN A 45 -11.12 8.30 -4.29
C ASN A 45 -10.26 7.59 -5.34
N ALA A 46 -10.69 7.52 -6.61
CA ALA A 46 -9.94 6.80 -7.64
C ALA A 46 -10.14 7.39 -9.04
N ALA A 47 -9.83 8.68 -9.22
CA ALA A 47 -9.99 9.36 -10.51
C ALA A 47 -9.14 8.76 -11.65
N SER A 48 -7.98 8.20 -11.33
CA SER A 48 -7.08 7.53 -12.29
C SER A 48 -6.25 6.43 -11.65
N GLU A 49 -6.04 6.48 -10.33
CA GLU A 49 -5.36 5.43 -9.56
C GLU A 49 -6.15 5.19 -8.27
N TYR A 50 -6.14 3.95 -7.80
CA TYR A 50 -6.63 3.56 -6.49
C TYR A 50 -5.46 2.98 -5.68
N VAL A 51 -5.18 3.57 -4.53
CA VAL A 51 -4.07 3.17 -3.65
C VAL A 51 -4.63 2.61 -2.35
N PHE A 52 -4.10 1.47 -1.93
CA PHE A 52 -4.46 0.76 -0.71
C PHE A 52 -3.20 0.15 -0.08
N GLU A 53 -3.30 -0.40 1.13
CA GLU A 53 -2.15 -1.01 1.83
C GLU A 53 -1.47 -2.11 0.98
N GLY A 54 -2.26 -2.77 0.13
CA GLY A 54 -1.83 -3.80 -0.80
C GLY A 54 -1.16 -3.30 -2.09
N GLY A 55 -1.00 -2.00 -2.31
CA GLY A 55 -0.36 -1.42 -3.50
C GLY A 55 -1.31 -0.48 -4.23
N LYS A 56 -1.18 -0.40 -5.55
CA LYS A 56 -2.03 0.45 -6.36
C LYS A 56 -2.52 -0.22 -7.64
N PHE A 57 -3.70 0.18 -8.07
CA PHE A 57 -4.23 -0.08 -9.41
C PHE A 57 -4.34 1.23 -10.18
N GLU A 58 -4.10 1.17 -11.48
CA GLU A 58 -4.64 2.17 -12.40
C GLU A 58 -6.14 1.89 -12.61
N VAL A 59 -6.94 2.96 -12.63
CA VAL A 59 -8.38 2.89 -12.87
C VAL A 59 -8.71 3.50 -14.21
N VAL A 60 -9.10 2.65 -15.16
CA VAL A 60 -9.45 3.05 -16.52
C VAL A 60 -10.96 3.11 -16.66
N TYR A 61 -11.45 4.32 -16.94
CA TYR A 61 -12.86 4.58 -17.23
C TYR A 61 -13.08 4.56 -18.74
N GLN A 62 -13.90 3.62 -19.20
CA GLN A 62 -14.38 3.54 -20.58
C GLN A 62 -15.88 3.85 -20.64
N PRO A 63 -16.43 4.13 -21.83
CA PRO A 63 -17.85 4.46 -21.96
C PRO A 63 -18.81 3.38 -21.43
N ASP A 64 -18.40 2.12 -21.39
CA ASP A 64 -19.23 0.96 -21.04
C ASP A 64 -18.68 0.14 -19.85
N ARG A 65 -17.51 0.49 -19.32
CA ARG A 65 -16.88 -0.27 -18.22
C ARG A 65 -15.85 0.52 -17.42
N VAL A 66 -15.58 0.02 -16.22
CA VAL A 66 -14.45 0.47 -15.38
C VAL A 66 -13.53 -0.71 -15.13
N ILE A 67 -12.24 -0.50 -15.37
CA ILE A 67 -11.21 -1.54 -15.35
C ILE A 67 -10.15 -1.16 -14.32
N LEU A 68 -9.78 -2.09 -13.47
CA LEU A 68 -8.55 -2.03 -12.67
C LEU A 68 -7.45 -2.75 -13.43
N THR A 69 -6.33 -2.09 -13.65
CA THR A 69 -5.20 -2.63 -14.43
C THR A 69 -3.88 -2.17 -13.84
N HIS A 70 -2.77 -2.66 -14.39
CA HIS A 70 -1.41 -2.26 -14.06
C HIS A 70 -1.15 -2.26 -12.56
N PHE A 71 -1.57 -3.34 -11.89
CA PHE A 71 -1.32 -3.50 -10.47
C PHE A 71 0.18 -3.37 -10.20
N GLN A 72 0.49 -2.48 -9.27
CA GLN A 72 1.83 -2.31 -8.73
C GLN A 72 1.70 -2.55 -7.23
N GLY A 73 2.19 -3.70 -6.78
CA GLY A 73 2.42 -3.88 -5.36
C GLY A 73 3.40 -2.82 -4.88
N GLU A 74 3.25 -2.39 -3.63
CA GLU A 74 4.36 -1.75 -2.93
C GLU A 74 5.62 -2.62 -3.10
N PRO A 75 6.84 -2.06 -3.25
CA PRO A 75 8.04 -2.86 -3.26
C PRO A 75 8.07 -3.73 -1.99
N ARG A 76 7.95 -5.05 -2.15
CA ARG A 76 8.05 -6.01 -1.05
C ARG A 76 9.00 -7.09 -1.48
N CYS A 77 9.82 -7.47 -0.53
CA CYS A 77 10.74 -8.58 -0.64
C CYS A 77 10.01 -9.78 -0.04
N THR A 78 10.28 -10.97 -0.57
CA THR A 78 9.68 -12.22 -0.07
C THR A 78 9.86 -12.36 1.43
N GLU A 79 10.98 -11.85 1.93
CA GLU A 79 11.30 -11.67 3.34
C GLU A 79 12.16 -10.41 3.45
N TYR A 80 11.87 -9.53 4.41
CA TYR A 80 12.75 -8.41 4.72
C TYR A 80 14.05 -8.94 5.32
N PRO A 81 15.23 -8.62 4.75
CA PRO A 81 16.49 -8.91 5.42
C PRO A 81 16.49 -8.33 6.83
N LEU A 82 17.06 -9.04 7.81
CA LEU A 82 17.08 -8.58 9.21
C LEU A 82 17.70 -7.18 9.42
N ALA A 83 18.56 -6.75 8.48
CA ALA A 83 19.26 -5.47 8.53
C ALA A 83 18.67 -4.41 7.57
N ASP A 84 17.49 -4.66 6.98
CA ASP A 84 16.72 -3.66 6.21
C ASP A 84 15.82 -2.90 7.19
N PHE A 85 16.36 -1.82 7.74
CA PHE A 85 15.70 -1.07 8.82
C PHE A 85 14.66 -0.08 8.29
N ASN A 86 14.79 0.39 7.05
CA ASN A 86 13.81 1.27 6.42
C ASN A 86 12.74 0.52 5.59
N LYS A 87 12.87 -0.81 5.45
CA LYS A 87 11.97 -1.71 4.72
C LYS A 87 11.83 -1.34 3.24
N ASP A 88 12.95 -0.98 2.60
CA ASP A 88 13.01 -0.68 1.17
C ASP A 88 13.48 -1.84 0.29
N CYS A 89 13.63 -3.03 0.88
CA CYS A 89 14.11 -4.28 0.27
C CYS A 89 15.57 -4.29 -0.15
N GLN A 90 16.34 -3.30 0.27
CA GLN A 90 17.77 -3.24 0.09
C GLN A 90 18.42 -3.13 1.46
N VAL A 91 19.65 -3.62 1.56
CA VAL A 91 20.50 -3.33 2.71
C VAL A 91 21.63 -2.45 2.18
N ASN A 92 21.58 -1.17 2.50
CA ASN A 92 22.52 -0.19 1.98
C ASN A 92 22.96 0.83 3.05
N LEU A 93 23.57 1.95 2.63
CA LEU A 93 24.08 2.96 3.56
C LEU A 93 22.99 3.65 4.37
N ILE A 94 21.73 3.64 3.91
CA ILE A 94 20.59 4.19 4.64
C ILE A 94 20.29 3.34 5.87
N ASP A 95 20.26 2.02 5.74
CA ASP A 95 20.08 1.11 6.88
C ASP A 95 21.22 1.21 7.89
N LEU A 96 22.46 1.33 7.40
CA LEU A 96 23.61 1.58 8.26
C LEU A 96 23.44 2.89 9.03
N ALA A 97 22.92 3.94 8.40
CA ALA A 97 22.68 5.22 9.08
C ALA A 97 21.55 5.12 10.11
N ILE A 98 20.50 4.33 9.87
CA ILE A 98 19.43 4.07 10.85
C ILE A 98 19.98 3.30 12.05
N MET A 99 20.75 2.25 11.79
CA MET A 99 21.41 1.50 12.85
C MET A 99 22.38 2.37 13.66
N ALA A 100 23.14 3.25 12.98
CA ALA A 100 24.09 4.14 13.64
C ALA A 100 23.40 5.21 14.52
N GLN A 101 22.16 5.60 14.23
CA GLN A 101 21.40 6.55 15.06
C GLN A 101 21.09 5.99 16.44
N GLU A 102 20.80 4.68 16.52
CA GLU A 102 20.49 3.97 17.77
C GLU A 102 21.74 3.28 18.36
N TRP A 103 22.91 3.43 17.71
CA TRP A 103 24.13 2.75 18.13
C TRP A 103 24.63 3.32 19.45
N LEU A 104 24.73 2.44 20.45
CA LEU A 104 25.06 2.76 21.85
C LEU A 104 23.94 3.45 22.63
N ASP A 105 22.71 3.50 22.10
CA ASP A 105 21.56 3.85 22.92
C ASP A 105 21.32 2.76 23.97
N CYS A 106 21.33 3.16 25.24
CA CYS A 106 21.18 2.22 26.33
C CYS A 106 19.71 1.93 26.63
N ASN A 107 19.27 0.76 26.19
CA ASN A 107 17.90 0.26 26.39
C ASN A 107 17.83 -0.88 27.43
N LEU A 108 18.71 -0.86 28.44
CA LEU A 108 18.70 -1.85 29.52
C LEU A 108 17.57 -1.57 30.51
N GLU A 109 16.86 -2.62 30.94
CA GLU A 109 15.84 -2.55 31.99
C GLU A 109 16.26 -3.35 33.23
N PRO A 110 16.21 -2.76 34.44
CA PRO A 110 15.90 -1.37 34.74
C PRO A 110 16.97 -0.38 34.24
N SER A 111 16.53 0.83 33.86
CA SER A 111 17.37 1.91 33.30
C SER A 111 18.60 2.29 34.12
N GLY A 112 18.62 1.99 35.43
CA GLY A 112 19.78 2.20 36.29
C GLY A 112 21.03 1.38 35.94
N TYR A 113 20.91 0.38 35.05
CA TYR A 113 22.05 -0.34 34.50
C TYR A 113 22.74 0.39 33.34
N CYS A 114 22.20 1.53 32.89
CA CYS A 114 22.80 2.34 31.84
C CYS A 114 23.97 3.19 32.34
N PRO A 115 25.17 3.09 31.74
CA PRO A 115 26.29 3.94 32.11
C PRO A 115 25.96 5.42 31.91
N GLY A 116 26.08 6.23 32.97
CA GLY A 116 25.85 7.67 32.90
C GLY A 116 24.43 8.14 33.23
N MET A 117 23.46 7.23 33.43
CA MET A 117 22.22 7.54 34.13
C MET A 117 22.46 7.42 35.64
N LEU A 118 22.91 8.50 36.29
CA LEU A 118 22.86 8.57 37.75
C LEU A 118 21.38 8.51 38.19
N PRO A 119 21.03 7.75 39.24
CA PRO A 119 19.70 7.80 39.80
C PRO A 119 19.44 9.23 40.30
N MET A 120 18.33 9.83 39.86
CA MET A 120 17.74 10.97 40.57
C MET A 120 17.10 10.49 41.86
#